data_AF-V5RB19-F1
#
_entry.id   AF-V5RB19-F1
#
_cell.length_a   1.000
_cell.length_b   1.000
_cell.length_c   1.000
_cell.angle_alpha   90.00
_cell.angle_beta   90.00
_cell.angle_gamma   90.00
#
_symmetry.space_group_name_H-M   'P 1'
#
loop_
_entity.id
_entity.type
_entity.pdbx_description
1 polymer ?
#
loop_
_entity_poly.entity_id
_entity_poly.type
_entity_poly.pdbx_seq_one_letter_code
_entity_poly.pdbx_strand_id
1 'polypeptide(L)'
;MNSMMINKRLIIYCIIFIFLCLFSIFRFEDGKVGDFLVTNYDELRYLLATDNIIQDTKVYGIIYTLENFYNYTQSVHFLHYFVLSFFRYFFNDSMVVWSLYQLSIYTLGCYFFGKFIRLEYDFISTNEEFLATVLMLLYPVFYFLTFSLMRDIAIFSLLSICLYFYKSNNYKLLILFIFVISLYRLNMMLCILVYILIDQFRDRSILSILKYLILSALILFVVDKVSINFLSRHLSRIYEFNFLGLINEVLVFLLSPLPFSVDQSLPQYLRFWFMISFWLCVFLIFIYIIFIIKKKNIQLVLGAPIIGMSLFYIATYSIEAGIGFRQSSILLPFIYIPIFLYFIKQFIPVKSYVNFKGTNE
;
A
#
# COMPACT_ATOMS: atom_id res chain seq x y z
N MET A 1 -24.77 34.05 3.11
CA MET A 1 -23.93 33.32 2.14
C MET A 1 -22.65 32.91 2.83
N ASN A 2 -22.53 31.64 3.24
CA ASN A 2 -21.26 31.12 3.76
C ASN A 2 -20.30 31.04 2.59
N SER A 3 -19.32 31.94 2.52
CA SER A 3 -18.21 31.82 1.59
C SER A 3 -17.57 30.46 1.84
N MET A 4 -17.62 29.59 0.84
CA MET A 4 -16.96 28.30 0.83
C MET A 4 -15.45 28.57 0.95
N MET A 5 -14.93 28.64 2.18
CA MET A 5 -13.50 28.80 2.42
C MET A 5 -12.82 27.53 1.91
N ILE A 6 -12.24 27.62 0.71
CA ILE A 6 -11.48 26.52 0.14
C ILE A 6 -10.30 26.23 1.08
N ASN A 7 -10.19 24.98 1.51
CA ASN A 7 -9.14 24.55 2.45
C ASN A 7 -7.77 24.70 1.78
N LYS A 8 -6.93 25.61 2.29
CA LYS A 8 -5.58 25.89 1.75
C LYS A 8 -4.73 24.63 1.57
N ARG A 9 -4.89 23.62 2.43
CA ARG A 9 -4.15 22.36 2.35
C ARG A 9 -4.60 21.49 1.18
N LEU A 10 -5.90 21.47 0.90
CA LEU A 10 -6.45 20.80 -0.28
C LEU A 10 -5.92 21.46 -1.56
N ILE A 11 -5.80 22.79 -1.57
CA ILE A 11 -5.22 23.52 -2.72
C ILE A 11 -3.78 23.08 -2.97
N ILE A 12 -2.93 23.06 -1.93
CA ILE A 12 -1.52 22.63 -2.09
C ILE A 12 -1.45 21.19 -2.62
N TYR A 13 -2.27 20.31 -2.07
CA TYR A 13 -2.36 18.92 -2.51
C TYR A 13 -2.78 18.81 -3.99
N CYS A 14 -3.79 19.57 -4.42
CA CYS A 14 -4.20 19.64 -5.83
C CYS A 14 -3.10 20.22 -6.73
N ILE A 15 -2.34 21.23 -6.28
CA ILE A 15 -1.22 21.81 -7.04
C ILE A 15 -0.13 20.75 -7.26
N ILE A 16 0.23 20.00 -6.22
CA ILE A 16 1.23 18.91 -6.34
C ILE A 16 0.73 17.87 -7.34
N PHE A 17 -0.53 17.44 -7.24
CA PHE A 17 -1.12 16.50 -8.19
C PHE A 17 -1.06 17.00 -9.64
N ILE A 18 -1.46 18.25 -9.89
CA ILE A 18 -1.41 18.85 -11.23
C ILE A 18 0.03 18.89 -11.74
N PHE A 19 1.00 19.27 -10.92
CA PHE A 19 2.41 19.29 -11.29
C PHE A 19 2.91 17.90 -11.70
N LEU A 20 2.59 16.86 -10.92
CA LEU A 20 2.97 15.49 -11.23
C LEU A 20 2.28 14.98 -12.51
N CYS A 21 1.00 15.31 -12.74
CA CYS A 21 0.29 14.98 -13.98
C CYS A 21 0.92 15.66 -15.20
N LEU A 22 1.25 16.95 -15.11
CA LEU A 22 1.90 17.70 -16.19
C LEU A 22 3.25 17.08 -16.53
N PHE A 23 4.05 16.74 -15.52
CA PHE A 23 5.31 16.03 -15.75
C PHE A 23 5.09 14.71 -16.51
N SER A 24 4.11 13.89 -16.10
CA SER A 24 3.81 12.62 -16.78
C SER A 24 3.39 12.83 -18.23
N ILE A 25 2.56 13.83 -18.51
CA ILE A 25 2.12 14.17 -19.87
C ILE A 25 3.32 14.53 -20.75
N PHE A 26 4.17 15.46 -20.29
CA PHE A 26 5.35 15.86 -21.08
C PHE A 26 6.39 14.75 -21.23
N ARG A 27 6.55 13.89 -20.22
CA ARG A 27 7.56 12.82 -20.24
C ARG A 27 7.18 11.68 -21.17
N PHE A 28 5.89 11.40 -21.31
CA PHE A 28 5.34 10.22 -21.99
C PHE A 28 4.40 10.55 -23.15
N GLU A 29 4.44 11.77 -23.70
CA GLU A 29 3.53 12.26 -24.75
C GLU A 29 3.31 11.23 -25.88
N ASP A 30 4.40 10.64 -26.39
CA ASP A 30 4.37 9.63 -27.45
C ASP A 30 4.62 8.19 -26.94
N GLY A 31 4.65 8.00 -25.63
CA GLY A 31 4.99 6.72 -25.01
C GLY A 31 3.85 5.71 -25.03
N LYS A 32 4.18 4.45 -25.27
CA LYS A 32 3.28 3.30 -25.13
C LYS A 32 3.48 2.54 -23.83
N VAL A 33 2.40 1.89 -23.39
CA VAL A 33 2.38 0.90 -22.31
C VAL A 33 3.33 -0.23 -22.70
N GLY A 34 4.48 -0.29 -22.02
CA GLY A 34 5.55 -1.25 -22.30
C GLY A 34 6.88 -0.62 -22.74
N ASP A 35 6.89 0.65 -23.14
CA ASP A 35 8.13 1.37 -23.49
C ASP A 35 8.99 1.67 -22.24
N PHE A 36 8.35 1.70 -21.07
CA PHE A 36 8.98 1.96 -19.79
C PHE A 36 8.65 0.85 -18.78
N LEU A 37 9.51 -0.16 -18.72
CA LEU A 37 9.41 -1.25 -17.75
C LEU A 37 10.38 -1.00 -16.59
N VAL A 38 9.84 -0.83 -15.38
CA VAL A 38 10.60 -0.54 -14.16
C VAL A 38 11.20 -1.82 -13.52
N THR A 39 10.51 -2.94 -13.69
CA THR A 39 10.80 -4.26 -13.09
C THR A 39 10.90 -5.37 -14.13
N ASN A 40 10.90 -5.01 -15.42
CA ASN A 40 11.12 -5.83 -16.62
C ASN A 40 10.37 -7.17 -16.67
N TYR A 41 10.81 -8.17 -15.91
CA TYR A 41 10.28 -9.55 -15.98
C TYR A 41 8.80 -9.67 -15.62
N ASP A 42 8.38 -9.07 -14.50
CA ASP A 42 6.99 -9.16 -14.04
C ASP A 42 6.03 -8.34 -14.91
N GLU A 43 6.48 -7.18 -15.41
CA GLU A 43 5.66 -6.33 -16.27
C GLU A 43 5.50 -6.92 -17.67
N LEU A 44 6.54 -7.59 -18.20
CA LEU A 44 6.44 -8.33 -19.46
C LEU A 44 5.40 -9.44 -19.36
N ARG A 45 5.34 -10.16 -18.22
CA ARG A 45 4.27 -11.14 -17.97
C ARG A 45 2.88 -10.48 -17.97
N TYR A 46 2.73 -9.29 -17.40
CA TYR A 46 1.47 -8.56 -17.43
C TYR A 46 1.08 -8.14 -18.85
N LEU A 47 2.02 -7.69 -19.68
CA LEU A 47 1.76 -7.36 -21.09
C LEU A 47 1.24 -8.58 -21.86
N LEU A 48 1.99 -9.68 -21.83
CA LEU A 48 1.62 -10.91 -22.56
C LEU A 48 0.27 -11.48 -22.10
N ALA A 49 0.03 -11.48 -20.79
CA ALA A 49 -1.24 -11.92 -20.24
C ALA A 49 -2.41 -11.03 -20.67
N THR A 50 -2.20 -9.71 -20.75
CA THR A 50 -3.25 -8.78 -21.15
C THR A 50 -3.54 -8.83 -22.65
N ASP A 51 -2.57 -9.18 -23.49
CA ASP A 51 -2.82 -9.46 -24.92
C ASP A 51 -3.83 -10.61 -25.08
N ASN A 52 -3.62 -11.71 -24.34
CA ASN A 52 -4.54 -12.86 -24.33
C ASN A 52 -5.94 -12.47 -23.85
N ILE A 53 -6.05 -11.66 -22.78
CA ILE A 53 -7.35 -11.20 -22.26
C ILE A 53 -8.08 -10.35 -23.30
N ILE A 54 -7.38 -9.42 -23.96
CA ILE A 54 -7.97 -8.56 -24.99
C ILE A 54 -8.46 -9.43 -26.16
N GLN A 55 -7.66 -10.40 -26.60
CA GLN A 55 -8.03 -11.30 -27.69
C GLN A 55 -9.23 -12.17 -27.32
N ASP A 56 -9.19 -12.87 -26.18
CA ASP A 56 -10.27 -13.76 -25.75
C ASP A 56 -11.56 -13.00 -25.50
N THR A 57 -11.47 -11.79 -24.92
CA THR A 57 -12.67 -10.96 -24.68
C THR A 57 -13.31 -10.54 -26.01
N LYS A 58 -12.51 -10.26 -27.05
CA LYS A 58 -13.02 -9.92 -28.38
C LYS A 58 -13.66 -11.11 -29.09
N VAL A 59 -13.07 -12.29 -28.97
CA VAL A 59 -13.49 -13.47 -29.73
C VAL A 59 -14.64 -14.21 -29.03
N TYR A 60 -14.55 -14.39 -27.71
CA TYR A 60 -15.44 -15.27 -26.94
C TYR A 60 -16.28 -14.55 -25.88
N GLY A 61 -15.97 -13.27 -25.59
CA GLY A 61 -16.68 -12.47 -24.60
C GLY A 61 -16.20 -12.69 -23.16
N ILE A 62 -16.59 -11.76 -22.28
CA ILE A 62 -15.99 -11.63 -20.94
C ILE A 62 -16.25 -12.81 -20.00
N ILE A 63 -17.39 -13.50 -20.14
CA ILE A 63 -17.72 -14.67 -19.30
C ILE A 63 -16.72 -15.80 -19.58
N TYR A 64 -16.50 -16.11 -20.86
CA TYR A 64 -15.53 -17.12 -21.27
C TYR A 64 -14.10 -16.74 -20.84
N THR A 65 -13.74 -15.46 -20.98
CA THR A 65 -12.42 -14.96 -20.56
C THR A 65 -12.20 -15.13 -19.07
N LEU A 66 -13.22 -14.90 -18.23
CA LEU A 66 -13.14 -15.09 -16.77
C LEU A 66 -13.00 -16.56 -16.39
N GLU A 67 -13.74 -17.46 -17.05
CA GLU A 67 -13.64 -18.90 -16.81
C GLU A 67 -12.26 -19.47 -17.17
N ASN A 68 -11.60 -18.91 -18.19
CA ASN A 68 -10.31 -19.36 -18.68
C ASN A 68 -9.12 -18.54 -18.18
N PHE A 69 -9.34 -17.47 -17.42
CA PHE A 69 -8.32 -16.50 -16.99
C PHE A 69 -7.08 -17.15 -16.37
N TYR A 70 -7.29 -18.13 -15.50
CA TYR A 70 -6.21 -18.80 -14.80
C TYR A 70 -5.32 -19.63 -15.74
N ASN A 71 -5.87 -20.17 -16.82
CA ASN A 71 -5.16 -21.10 -17.71
C ASN A 71 -3.95 -20.45 -18.37
N TYR A 72 -4.04 -19.15 -18.69
CA TYR A 72 -2.98 -18.42 -19.38
C TYR A 72 -2.25 -17.39 -18.51
N THR A 73 -2.86 -16.88 -17.43
CA THR A 73 -2.16 -15.93 -16.53
C THR A 73 -1.42 -16.62 -15.39
N GLN A 74 -1.82 -17.86 -15.04
CA GLN A 74 -1.41 -18.55 -13.80
C GLN A 74 -1.56 -17.69 -12.54
N SER A 75 -2.39 -16.64 -12.62
CA SER A 75 -2.56 -15.62 -11.60
C SER A 75 -3.97 -15.73 -11.04
N VAL A 76 -4.05 -15.43 -9.75
CA VAL A 76 -5.29 -15.52 -8.96
C VAL A 76 -5.94 -14.14 -8.82
N HIS A 77 -5.19 -13.12 -9.21
CA HIS A 77 -5.54 -11.73 -9.12
C HIS A 77 -5.85 -11.26 -10.53
N PHE A 78 -7.13 -11.13 -10.85
CA PHE A 78 -7.57 -10.82 -12.19
C PHE A 78 -7.85 -9.33 -12.40
N LEU A 79 -8.31 -8.62 -11.37
CA LEU A 79 -8.81 -7.25 -11.54
C LEU A 79 -7.75 -6.32 -12.13
N HIS A 80 -6.49 -6.42 -11.69
CA HIS A 80 -5.38 -5.64 -12.26
C HIS A 80 -5.19 -5.89 -13.76
N TYR A 81 -5.27 -7.15 -14.20
CA TYR A 81 -5.09 -7.50 -15.60
C TYR A 81 -6.26 -7.02 -16.46
N PHE A 82 -7.49 -7.10 -15.95
CA PHE A 82 -8.66 -6.56 -16.66
C PHE A 82 -8.62 -5.03 -16.75
N VAL A 83 -8.19 -4.35 -15.68
CA VAL A 83 -7.96 -2.90 -15.70
C VAL A 83 -6.89 -2.54 -16.71
N LEU A 84 -5.73 -3.21 -16.67
CA LEU A 84 -4.66 -2.96 -17.65
C LEU A 84 -5.14 -3.24 -19.08
N SER A 85 -5.84 -4.35 -19.31
CA SER A 85 -6.42 -4.70 -20.62
C SER A 85 -7.41 -3.64 -21.12
N PHE A 86 -8.24 -3.10 -20.23
CA PHE A 86 -9.15 -1.99 -20.54
C PHE A 86 -8.37 -0.76 -20.99
N PHE A 87 -7.33 -0.36 -20.25
CA PHE A 87 -6.53 0.81 -20.62
C PHE A 87 -5.82 0.64 -21.96
N ARG A 88 -5.17 -0.51 -22.13
CA ARG A 88 -4.47 -0.89 -23.35
C ARG A 88 -5.40 -0.89 -24.57
N TYR A 89 -6.60 -1.46 -24.43
CA TYR A 89 -7.57 -1.56 -25.51
C TYR A 89 -8.24 -0.23 -25.87
N PHE A 90 -8.77 0.51 -24.88
CA PHE A 90 -9.55 1.72 -25.15
C PHE A 90 -8.71 2.97 -25.42
N PHE A 91 -7.45 2.99 -24.95
CA PHE A 91 -6.56 4.13 -25.13
C PHE A 91 -5.33 3.80 -25.99
N ASN A 92 -5.40 2.75 -26.80
CA ASN A 92 -4.36 2.35 -27.75
C ASN A 92 -2.95 2.30 -27.10
N ASP A 93 -2.85 1.61 -25.96
CA ASP A 93 -1.62 1.52 -25.17
C ASP A 93 -1.02 2.87 -24.74
N SER A 94 -1.80 3.95 -24.60
CA SER A 94 -1.24 5.25 -24.19
C SER A 94 -0.64 5.24 -22.78
N MET A 95 0.66 5.52 -22.68
CA MET A 95 1.38 5.62 -21.41
C MET A 95 0.96 6.85 -20.59
N VAL A 96 0.57 7.93 -21.26
CA VAL A 96 0.00 9.13 -20.61
C VAL A 96 -1.27 8.76 -19.86
N VAL A 97 -2.22 8.08 -20.51
CA VAL A 97 -3.50 7.73 -19.87
C VAL A 97 -3.28 6.74 -18.73
N TRP A 98 -2.40 5.76 -18.91
CA TRP A 98 -2.03 4.81 -17.85
C TRP A 98 -1.41 5.50 -16.62
N SER A 99 -0.43 6.37 -16.85
CA SER A 99 0.25 7.08 -15.76
C SER A 99 -0.68 8.05 -15.03
N LEU A 100 -1.56 8.76 -15.75
CA LEU A 100 -2.59 9.62 -15.12
C LEU A 100 -3.57 8.81 -14.26
N TYR A 101 -3.97 7.62 -14.72
CA TYR A 101 -4.82 6.72 -13.93
C TYR A 101 -4.12 6.26 -12.65
N GLN A 102 -2.88 5.75 -12.77
CA GLN A 102 -2.09 5.32 -11.62
C GLN A 102 -1.83 6.46 -10.64
N LEU A 103 -1.47 7.64 -11.15
CA LEU A 103 -1.21 8.82 -10.33
C LEU A 103 -2.46 9.28 -9.59
N SER A 104 -3.63 9.20 -10.23
CA SER A 104 -4.92 9.50 -9.59
C SER A 104 -5.23 8.53 -8.44
N ILE A 105 -5.02 7.24 -8.65
CA ILE A 105 -5.17 6.21 -7.61
C ILE A 105 -4.19 6.44 -6.47
N TYR A 106 -2.91 6.62 -6.79
CA TYR A 106 -1.85 6.87 -5.83
C TYR A 106 -2.16 8.10 -4.97
N THR A 107 -2.57 9.19 -5.61
CA THR A 107 -2.94 10.45 -4.95
C THR A 107 -4.06 10.19 -3.95
N LEU A 108 -5.17 9.56 -4.38
CA LEU A 108 -6.24 9.14 -3.47
C LEU A 108 -5.73 8.28 -2.30
N GLY A 109 -4.86 7.31 -2.58
CA GLY A 109 -4.18 6.51 -1.57
C GLY A 109 -3.44 7.34 -0.52
N CYS A 110 -2.62 8.31 -0.95
CA CYS A 110 -1.88 9.21 -0.04
C CYS A 110 -2.81 10.06 0.84
N TYR A 111 -3.97 10.47 0.31
CA TYR A 111 -4.97 11.21 1.08
C TYR A 111 -5.59 10.34 2.18
N PHE A 112 -6.02 9.13 1.83
CA PHE A 112 -6.57 8.18 2.80
C PHE A 112 -5.51 7.70 3.80
N PHE A 113 -4.26 7.57 3.37
CA PHE A 113 -3.14 7.26 4.25
C PHE A 113 -2.97 8.33 5.34
N GLY A 114 -2.91 9.61 4.98
CA GLY A 114 -2.79 10.68 5.97
C GLY A 114 -3.94 10.69 6.98
N LYS A 115 -5.17 10.46 6.50
CA LYS A 115 -6.36 10.32 7.36
C LYS A 115 -6.28 9.12 8.29
N PHE A 116 -5.83 7.97 7.79
CA PHE A 116 -5.63 6.77 8.59
C PHE A 116 -4.60 7.03 9.70
N ILE A 117 -3.44 7.60 9.37
CA ILE A 117 -2.36 7.90 10.32
C ILE A 117 -2.86 8.83 11.43
N ARG A 118 -3.67 9.83 11.09
CA ARG A 118 -4.28 10.72 12.09
C ARG A 118 -5.13 9.96 13.11
N LEU A 119 -5.94 9.01 12.64
CA LEU A 119 -6.83 8.23 13.50
C LEU A 119 -6.10 7.14 14.29
N GLU A 120 -5.06 6.52 13.72
CA GLU A 120 -4.33 5.44 14.38
C GLU A 120 -3.46 5.93 15.54
N TYR A 121 -2.92 7.14 15.40
CA TYR A 121 -1.97 7.72 16.36
C TYR A 121 -2.54 8.88 17.17
N ASP A 122 -3.86 9.07 17.11
CA ASP A 122 -4.60 10.13 17.82
C ASP A 122 -3.94 11.51 17.67
N PHE A 123 -3.46 11.84 16.46
CA PHE A 123 -2.85 13.14 16.22
C PHE A 123 -3.91 14.24 16.27
N ILE A 124 -3.76 15.14 17.25
CA ILE A 124 -4.70 16.24 17.53
C ILE A 124 -4.76 17.24 16.38
N SER A 125 -3.63 17.53 15.71
CA SER A 125 -3.60 18.50 14.62
C SER A 125 -3.77 17.88 13.24
N THR A 126 -4.49 18.64 12.40
CA THR A 126 -4.69 18.36 10.98
C THR A 126 -3.44 18.68 10.13
N ASN A 127 -2.35 19.15 10.77
CA ASN A 127 -1.05 19.38 10.12
C ASN A 127 -0.31 18.06 9.89
N GLU A 128 -0.39 17.11 10.81
CA GLU A 128 0.27 15.81 10.73
C GLU A 128 -0.36 14.94 9.64
N GLU A 129 -1.69 14.99 9.50
CA GLU A 129 -2.40 14.40 8.36
C GLU A 129 -1.85 14.92 7.04
N PHE A 130 -1.76 16.25 6.91
CA PHE A 130 -1.25 16.88 5.69
C PHE A 130 0.22 16.54 5.44
N LEU A 131 1.05 16.57 6.48
CA LEU A 131 2.47 16.23 6.40
C LEU A 131 2.65 14.75 5.99
N ALA A 132 1.87 13.84 6.57
CA ALA A 132 1.87 12.42 6.19
C ALA A 132 1.50 12.23 4.71
N THR A 133 0.44 12.91 4.25
CA THR A 133 0.02 12.89 2.84
C THR A 133 1.09 13.44 1.90
N VAL A 134 1.73 14.56 2.26
CA VAL A 134 2.81 15.16 1.44
C VAL A 134 4.06 14.27 1.42
N LEU A 135 4.48 13.73 2.57
CA LEU A 135 5.59 12.77 2.64
C LEU A 135 5.32 11.55 1.77
N MET A 136 4.08 11.05 1.79
CA MET A 136 3.69 9.95 0.90
C MET A 136 3.72 10.33 -0.56
N LEU A 137 3.17 11.49 -0.97
CA LEU A 137 3.18 11.93 -2.37
C LEU A 137 4.59 12.14 -2.91
N LEU A 138 5.51 12.58 -2.06
CA LEU A 138 6.90 12.79 -2.39
C LEU A 138 7.75 11.51 -2.22
N TYR A 139 7.14 10.37 -1.90
CA TYR A 139 7.84 9.10 -1.78
C TYR A 139 8.25 8.60 -3.17
N PRO A 140 9.54 8.67 -3.56
CA PRO A 140 9.94 8.52 -4.95
C PRO A 140 9.64 7.13 -5.50
N VAL A 141 9.75 6.07 -4.68
CA VAL A 141 9.47 4.69 -5.10
C VAL A 141 8.06 4.58 -5.67
N PHE A 142 7.05 5.09 -4.95
CA PHE A 142 5.67 5.04 -5.45
C PHE A 142 5.43 5.98 -6.61
N TYR A 143 6.02 7.16 -6.61
CA TYR A 143 5.94 8.01 -7.79
C TYR A 143 6.44 7.29 -9.05
N PHE A 144 7.59 6.60 -8.99
CA PHE A 144 8.08 5.82 -10.12
C PHE A 144 7.22 4.60 -10.44
N LEU A 145 6.65 3.94 -9.43
CA LEU A 145 5.71 2.85 -9.68
C LEU A 145 4.43 3.33 -10.39
N THR A 146 4.07 4.63 -10.34
CA THR A 146 2.94 5.15 -11.15
C THR A 146 3.17 5.03 -12.67
N PHE A 147 4.43 4.87 -13.09
CA PHE A 147 4.81 4.59 -14.48
C PHE A 147 5.01 3.11 -14.77
N SER A 148 4.93 2.26 -13.75
CA SER A 148 5.10 0.82 -13.94
C SER A 148 3.76 0.16 -14.30
N LEU A 149 3.78 -1.06 -14.82
CA LEU A 149 2.58 -1.91 -14.95
C LEU A 149 2.28 -2.68 -13.67
N MET A 150 2.99 -2.38 -12.58
CA MET A 150 2.78 -3.02 -11.30
C MET A 150 1.45 -2.63 -10.67
N ARG A 151 0.84 -3.59 -9.99
CA ARG A 151 -0.39 -3.41 -9.19
C ARG A 151 -0.16 -2.74 -7.83
N ASP A 152 1.08 -2.46 -7.48
CA ASP A 152 1.48 -2.11 -6.11
C ASP A 152 0.90 -0.76 -5.65
N ILE A 153 0.71 0.20 -6.57
CA ILE A 153 0.02 1.48 -6.32
C ILE A 153 -1.45 1.29 -5.94
N ALA A 154 -2.17 0.44 -6.68
CA ALA A 154 -3.56 0.14 -6.40
C ALA A 154 -3.69 -0.58 -5.04
N ILE A 155 -2.79 -1.54 -4.77
CA ILE A 155 -2.74 -2.26 -3.50
C ILE A 155 -2.51 -1.30 -2.32
N PHE A 156 -1.50 -0.42 -2.41
CA PHE A 156 -1.24 0.58 -1.37
C PHE A 156 -2.46 1.45 -1.12
N SER A 157 -3.07 1.96 -2.19
CA SER A 157 -4.21 2.87 -2.09
C SER A 157 -5.43 2.18 -1.45
N LEU A 158 -5.73 0.95 -1.87
CA LEU A 158 -6.79 0.13 -1.30
C LEU A 158 -6.51 -0.21 0.17
N LEU A 159 -5.26 -0.53 0.53
CA LEU A 159 -4.86 -0.77 1.91
C LEU A 159 -5.12 0.47 2.77
N SER A 160 -4.66 1.65 2.36
CA SER A 160 -4.87 2.91 3.08
C SER A 160 -6.36 3.24 3.23
N ILE A 161 -7.16 3.02 2.20
CA ILE A 161 -8.61 3.22 2.21
C ILE A 161 -9.29 2.27 3.21
N CYS A 162 -8.96 0.98 3.17
CA CYS A 162 -9.49 -0.03 4.08
C CYS A 162 -9.17 0.34 5.54
N LEU A 163 -7.92 0.61 5.85
CA LEU A 163 -7.49 0.94 7.21
C LEU A 163 -8.16 2.22 7.73
N TYR A 164 -8.32 3.24 6.88
CA TYR A 164 -9.08 4.44 7.22
C TYR A 164 -10.57 4.13 7.52
N PHE A 165 -11.25 3.35 6.67
CA PHE A 165 -12.65 3.04 6.87
C PHE A 165 -12.90 2.17 8.09
N TYR A 166 -11.97 1.27 8.40
CA TYR A 166 -11.99 0.55 9.66
C TYR A 166 -11.90 1.49 10.87
N LYS A 167 -10.89 2.38 10.91
CA LYS A 167 -10.72 3.32 12.04
C LYS A 167 -11.81 4.39 12.16
N SER A 168 -12.44 4.75 11.04
CA SER A 168 -13.62 5.63 11.04
C SER A 168 -14.94 4.88 11.28
N ASN A 169 -14.91 3.60 11.62
CA ASN A 169 -16.08 2.75 11.88
C ASN A 169 -17.07 2.64 10.70
N ASN A 170 -16.60 2.86 9.47
CA ASN A 170 -17.41 2.73 8.26
C ASN A 170 -17.28 1.32 7.65
N TYR A 171 -17.86 0.33 8.35
CA TYR A 171 -17.75 -1.09 8.00
C TYR A 171 -18.36 -1.45 6.64
N LYS A 172 -19.37 -0.69 6.16
CA LYS A 172 -19.98 -0.93 4.84
C LYS A 172 -18.97 -0.71 3.72
N LEU A 173 -18.29 0.43 3.74
CA LEU A 173 -17.24 0.74 2.76
C LEU A 173 -16.02 -0.15 2.97
N LEU A 174 -15.65 -0.47 4.22
CA LEU A 174 -14.58 -1.42 4.51
C LEU A 174 -14.79 -2.76 3.79
N ILE A 175 -15.96 -3.38 3.93
CA ILE A 175 -16.25 -4.68 3.30
C ILE A 175 -16.14 -4.59 1.78
N LEU A 176 -16.66 -3.52 1.17
CA LEU A 176 -16.54 -3.28 -0.26
C LEU A 176 -15.07 -3.23 -0.70
N PHE A 177 -14.24 -2.44 -0.02
CA PHE A 177 -12.83 -2.29 -0.39
C PHE A 177 -11.98 -3.53 -0.03
N ILE A 178 -12.35 -4.29 1.01
CA ILE A 178 -11.76 -5.62 1.30
C ILE A 178 -12.07 -6.60 0.17
N PHE A 179 -13.27 -6.57 -0.39
CA PHE A 179 -13.59 -7.38 -1.57
C PHE A 179 -12.78 -6.91 -2.79
N VAL A 180 -12.70 -5.61 -3.06
CA VAL A 180 -11.89 -5.11 -4.20
C VAL A 180 -10.41 -5.48 -4.07
N ILE A 181 -9.80 -5.32 -2.89
CA ILE A 181 -8.39 -5.66 -2.68
C ILE A 181 -8.14 -7.16 -2.77
N SER A 182 -9.11 -8.02 -2.43
CA SER A 182 -8.97 -9.47 -2.59
C SER A 182 -8.80 -9.87 -4.06
N LEU A 183 -9.44 -9.14 -4.98
CA LEU A 183 -9.30 -9.34 -6.42
C LEU A 183 -7.94 -8.87 -6.97
N TYR A 184 -7.27 -7.94 -6.27
CA TYR A 184 -5.91 -7.47 -6.59
C TYR A 184 -4.80 -8.31 -5.94
N ARG A 185 -4.98 -8.66 -4.66
CA ARG A 185 -4.02 -9.44 -3.86
C ARG A 185 -4.66 -9.98 -2.57
N LEU A 186 -4.94 -11.28 -2.54
CA LEU A 186 -5.47 -12.00 -1.37
C LEU A 186 -4.60 -11.80 -0.11
N ASN A 187 -3.28 -11.85 -0.24
CA ASN A 187 -2.37 -11.71 0.90
C ASN A 187 -2.52 -10.33 1.58
N MET A 188 -2.82 -9.29 0.81
CA MET A 188 -3.05 -7.94 1.36
C MET A 188 -4.40 -7.84 2.07
N MET A 189 -5.42 -8.53 1.55
CA MET A 189 -6.70 -8.67 2.25
C MET A 189 -6.49 -9.36 3.60
N LEU A 190 -5.74 -10.47 3.64
CA LEU A 190 -5.42 -11.18 4.88
C LEU A 190 -4.63 -10.30 5.86
N CYS A 191 -3.70 -9.48 5.37
CA CYS A 191 -2.98 -8.50 6.19
C CYS A 191 -3.93 -7.51 6.89
N ILE A 192 -4.91 -6.97 6.17
CA ILE A 192 -5.94 -6.09 6.75
C ILE A 192 -6.74 -6.82 7.83
N LEU A 193 -7.08 -8.08 7.60
CA LEU A 193 -7.81 -8.87 8.59
C LEU A 193 -6.98 -9.13 9.84
N VAL A 194 -5.69 -9.43 9.69
CA VAL A 194 -4.75 -9.56 10.82
C VAL A 194 -4.64 -8.25 11.59
N TYR A 195 -4.54 -7.12 10.90
CA TYR A 195 -4.55 -5.79 11.52
C TYR A 195 -5.82 -5.60 12.38
N ILE A 196 -7.00 -5.85 11.81
CA ILE A 196 -8.29 -5.70 12.49
C ILE A 196 -8.37 -6.64 13.70
N LEU A 197 -7.94 -7.90 13.55
CA LEU A 197 -7.97 -8.88 14.64
C LEU A 197 -7.13 -8.39 15.83
N ILE A 198 -5.87 -8.03 15.59
CA ILE A 198 -4.95 -7.58 16.66
C ILE A 198 -5.45 -6.29 17.32
N ASP A 199 -6.01 -5.37 16.55
CA ASP A 199 -6.59 -4.14 17.08
C ASP A 199 -7.80 -4.43 17.99
N GLN A 200 -8.66 -5.38 17.60
CA GLN A 200 -9.80 -5.81 18.42
C GLN A 200 -9.38 -6.63 19.65
N PHE A 201 -8.29 -7.40 19.58
CA PHE A 201 -7.71 -8.12 20.73
C PHE A 201 -7.28 -7.18 21.85
N ARG A 202 -6.90 -5.95 21.52
CA ARG A 202 -6.46 -4.95 22.50
C ARG A 202 -7.61 -4.43 23.36
N ASP A 203 -8.83 -4.37 22.81
CA ASP A 203 -9.92 -3.59 23.40
C ASP A 203 -11.21 -4.39 23.70
N ARG A 204 -11.34 -5.69 23.34
CA ARG A 204 -12.63 -6.43 23.45
C ARG A 204 -12.54 -7.91 23.82
N SER A 205 -13.69 -8.44 24.26
CA SER A 205 -13.91 -9.84 24.66
C SER A 205 -13.85 -10.83 23.48
N ILE A 206 -13.57 -12.11 23.79
CA ILE A 206 -13.44 -13.26 22.85
C ILE A 206 -14.62 -13.37 21.85
N LEU A 207 -15.84 -13.00 22.26
CA LEU A 207 -17.04 -13.04 21.39
C LEU A 207 -16.97 -12.04 20.23
N SER A 208 -16.37 -10.86 20.44
CA SER A 208 -16.16 -9.86 19.38
C SER A 208 -15.18 -10.39 18.32
N ILE A 209 -14.14 -11.10 18.76
CA ILE A 209 -13.12 -11.70 17.89
C ILE A 209 -13.74 -12.78 16.98
N LEU A 210 -14.59 -13.63 17.54
CA LEU A 210 -15.25 -14.72 16.80
C LEU A 210 -16.12 -14.17 15.65
N LYS A 211 -16.77 -13.01 15.84
CA LYS A 211 -17.53 -12.32 14.78
C LYS A 211 -16.64 -11.92 13.60
N TYR A 212 -15.46 -11.36 13.86
CA TYR A 212 -14.53 -10.96 12.78
C TYR A 212 -13.86 -12.14 12.11
N LEU A 213 -13.60 -13.24 12.84
CA LEU A 213 -13.14 -14.50 12.24
C LEU A 213 -14.20 -15.11 11.31
N ILE A 214 -15.46 -15.14 11.73
CA ILE A 214 -16.58 -15.62 10.89
C ILE A 214 -16.74 -14.71 9.66
N LEU A 215 -16.68 -13.39 9.83
CA LEU A 215 -16.74 -12.44 8.71
C LEU A 215 -15.58 -12.66 7.73
N SER A 216 -14.36 -12.85 8.24
CA SER A 216 -13.16 -13.13 7.44
C SER A 216 -13.31 -14.44 6.66
N ALA A 217 -13.78 -15.50 7.32
CA ALA A 217 -14.04 -16.80 6.70
C ALA A 217 -15.14 -16.71 5.63
N LEU A 218 -16.19 -15.94 5.87
CA LEU A 218 -17.28 -15.72 4.91
C LEU A 218 -16.81 -14.92 3.70
N ILE A 219 -15.99 -13.88 3.89
CA ILE A 219 -15.35 -13.15 2.79
C ILE A 219 -14.46 -14.09 1.99
N LEU A 220 -13.61 -14.89 2.66
CA LEU A 220 -12.76 -15.88 2.00
C LEU A 220 -13.58 -16.90 1.20
N PHE A 221 -14.70 -17.38 1.75
CA PHE A 221 -15.60 -18.30 1.05
C PHE A 221 -16.27 -17.66 -0.17
N VAL A 222 -16.77 -16.42 -0.05
CA VAL A 222 -17.36 -15.70 -1.19
C VAL A 222 -16.30 -15.45 -2.25
N VAL A 223 -15.11 -15.03 -1.88
CA VAL A 223 -14.00 -14.82 -2.80
C VAL A 223 -13.62 -16.14 -3.49
N ASP A 224 -13.53 -17.26 -2.75
CA ASP A 224 -13.28 -18.59 -3.30
C ASP A 224 -14.36 -19.02 -4.32
N LYS A 225 -15.64 -18.77 -4.02
CA LYS A 225 -16.75 -19.09 -4.93
C LYS A 225 -16.76 -18.22 -6.18
N VAL A 226 -16.54 -16.91 -6.03
CA VAL A 226 -16.48 -15.95 -7.15
C VAL A 226 -15.24 -16.18 -8.01
N SER A 227 -14.17 -16.74 -7.43
CA SER A 227 -12.97 -17.15 -8.16
C SER A 227 -12.96 -18.61 -8.63
N ILE A 228 -14.10 -19.32 -8.58
CA ILE A 228 -14.27 -20.70 -9.07
C ILE A 228 -13.43 -21.74 -8.29
N ASN A 229 -13.67 -21.84 -6.97
CA ASN A 229 -13.03 -22.79 -6.03
C ASN A 229 -11.50 -22.65 -5.96
N PHE A 230 -11.01 -21.41 -6.02
CA PHE A 230 -9.60 -21.08 -6.23
C PHE A 230 -8.71 -21.21 -4.98
N LEU A 231 -9.20 -20.85 -3.80
CA LEU A 231 -8.48 -20.93 -2.52
C LEU A 231 -8.00 -22.37 -2.27
N SER A 232 -8.81 -23.36 -2.65
CA SER A 232 -8.47 -24.78 -2.61
C SER A 232 -7.31 -25.18 -3.52
N ARG A 233 -7.12 -24.48 -4.66
CA ARG A 233 -6.00 -24.69 -5.60
C ARG A 233 -4.73 -23.93 -5.21
N HIS A 234 -4.85 -22.87 -4.40
CA HIS A 234 -3.69 -22.11 -3.94
C HIS A 234 -3.01 -22.77 -2.73
N LEU A 235 -3.80 -23.34 -1.81
CA LEU A 235 -3.29 -24.06 -0.64
C LEU A 235 -2.40 -25.27 -1.02
N SER A 236 -2.61 -25.86 -2.21
CA SER A 236 -1.77 -26.96 -2.70
C SER A 236 -0.40 -26.53 -3.24
N ARG A 237 -0.11 -25.22 -3.33
CA ARG A 237 1.18 -24.66 -3.76
C ARG A 237 2.08 -24.21 -2.60
N ILE A 238 1.62 -24.31 -1.35
CA ILE A 238 2.41 -23.91 -0.18
C ILE A 238 3.51 -24.95 0.03
N TYR A 239 4.75 -24.58 -0.31
CA TYR A 239 5.95 -25.36 0.01
C TYR A 239 6.27 -25.31 1.51
N GLU A 240 7.13 -26.22 1.96
CA GLU A 240 7.60 -26.31 3.35
C GLU A 240 8.04 -24.95 3.91
N PHE A 241 7.60 -24.65 5.14
CA PHE A 241 7.90 -23.40 5.81
C PHE A 241 9.40 -23.28 6.16
N ASN A 242 10.06 -22.26 5.61
CA ASN A 242 11.48 -21.99 5.87
C ASN A 242 11.66 -20.89 6.93
N PHE A 243 11.92 -21.28 8.19
CA PHE A 243 12.12 -20.35 9.30
C PHE A 243 13.35 -19.44 9.13
N LEU A 244 14.44 -19.94 8.55
CA LEU A 244 15.64 -19.12 8.27
C LEU A 244 15.36 -18.09 7.18
N GLY A 245 14.61 -18.48 6.14
CA GLY A 245 14.10 -17.57 5.11
C GLY A 245 13.21 -16.47 5.70
N LEU A 246 12.32 -16.83 6.63
CA LEU A 246 11.49 -15.86 7.36
C LEU A 246 12.33 -14.82 8.12
N ILE A 247 13.32 -15.26 8.89
CA ILE A 247 14.18 -14.34 9.65
C ILE A 247 14.90 -13.39 8.70
N ASN A 248 15.44 -13.89 7.59
CA ASN A 248 16.12 -13.06 6.59
C ASN A 248 15.19 -12.01 5.98
N GLU A 249 13.97 -12.40 5.58
CA GLU A 249 12.98 -11.48 5.01
C GLU A 249 12.50 -10.43 6.04
N VAL A 250 12.39 -10.80 7.33
CA VAL A 250 12.08 -9.83 8.39
C VAL A 250 13.19 -8.79 8.52
N LEU A 251 14.46 -9.21 8.47
CA LEU A 251 15.60 -8.28 8.53
C LEU A 251 15.67 -7.38 7.28
N VAL A 252 15.47 -7.94 6.08
CA VAL A 252 15.39 -7.22 4.80
C VAL A 252 14.26 -6.19 4.82
N PHE A 253 13.10 -6.54 5.39
CA PHE A 253 11.98 -5.65 5.50
C PHE A 253 12.25 -4.50 6.48
N LEU A 254 12.74 -4.80 7.70
CA LEU A 254 12.94 -3.80 8.76
C LEU A 254 14.07 -2.82 8.49
N LEU A 255 15.06 -3.20 7.67
CA LEU A 255 16.20 -2.37 7.36
C LEU A 255 16.10 -1.69 5.99
N SER A 256 15.00 -1.90 5.23
CA SER A 256 14.99 -1.75 3.76
C SER A 256 15.94 -2.77 3.10
N PRO A 257 15.75 -3.17 1.81
CA PRO A 257 16.65 -4.14 1.20
C PRO A 257 18.11 -3.72 1.37
N LEU A 258 18.94 -4.69 1.75
CA LEU A 258 20.37 -4.48 1.93
C LEU A 258 20.93 -3.91 0.61
N PRO A 259 21.78 -2.88 0.64
CA PRO A 259 22.34 -2.25 -0.57
C PRO A 259 22.88 -3.24 -1.61
N PHE A 260 23.44 -4.36 -1.14
CA PHE A 260 24.02 -5.42 -1.96
C PHE A 260 23.03 -6.51 -2.41
N SER A 261 21.82 -6.56 -1.83
CA SER A 261 20.74 -7.46 -2.27
C SER A 261 19.75 -6.79 -3.22
N VAL A 262 19.96 -5.50 -3.54
CA VAL A 262 19.14 -4.79 -4.52
C VAL A 262 19.45 -5.33 -5.92
N ASP A 263 18.40 -5.77 -6.62
CA ASP A 263 18.52 -6.29 -7.98
C ASP A 263 19.24 -5.29 -8.90
N GLN A 264 20.27 -5.78 -9.60
CA GLN A 264 21.06 -4.99 -10.53
C GLN A 264 20.24 -4.55 -11.76
N SER A 265 19.15 -5.26 -12.07
CA SER A 265 18.23 -4.95 -13.15
C SER A 265 17.40 -3.68 -12.89
N LEU A 266 17.31 -3.24 -11.62
CA LEU A 266 16.57 -2.05 -11.26
C LEU A 266 17.27 -0.78 -11.80
N PRO A 267 16.49 0.21 -12.25
CA PRO A 267 17.03 1.50 -12.64
C PRO A 267 17.93 2.13 -11.56
N GLN A 268 19.03 2.77 -11.99
CA GLN A 268 20.08 3.27 -11.08
C GLN A 268 19.55 4.24 -10.01
N TYR A 269 18.56 5.06 -10.36
CA TYR A 269 17.93 5.99 -9.41
C TYR A 269 17.15 5.28 -8.30
N LEU A 270 16.43 4.19 -8.62
CA LEU A 270 15.77 3.36 -7.61
C LEU A 270 16.82 2.70 -6.72
N ARG A 271 17.85 2.10 -7.32
CA ARG A 271 18.96 1.49 -6.56
C ARG A 271 19.58 2.47 -5.57
N PHE A 272 19.88 3.69 -6.01
CA PHE A 272 20.42 4.75 -5.16
C PHE A 272 19.47 5.13 -4.03
N TRP A 273 18.17 5.25 -4.31
CA TRP A 273 17.17 5.50 -3.28
C TRP A 273 17.16 4.40 -2.22
N PHE A 274 17.24 3.12 -2.60
CA PHE A 274 17.30 2.02 -1.63
C PHE A 274 18.55 2.04 -0.76
N MET A 275 19.69 2.40 -1.35
CA MET A 275 20.91 2.57 -0.59
C MET A 275 20.76 3.68 0.45
N ILE A 276 20.20 4.83 0.07
CA ILE A 276 19.93 5.94 1.01
C ILE A 276 18.91 5.53 2.07
N SER A 277 17.80 4.91 1.66
CA SER A 277 16.72 4.55 2.58
C SER A 277 17.22 3.55 3.63
N PHE A 278 18.04 2.57 3.24
CA PHE A 278 18.66 1.64 4.18
C PHE A 278 19.45 2.38 5.27
N TRP A 279 20.37 3.28 4.88
CA TRP A 279 21.17 4.04 5.84
C TRP A 279 20.32 4.95 6.71
N LEU A 280 19.27 5.55 6.14
CA LEU A 280 18.32 6.37 6.88
C LEU A 280 17.54 5.53 7.90
N CYS A 281 17.13 4.31 7.55
CA CYS A 281 16.44 3.40 8.47
C CYS A 281 17.34 2.96 9.62
N VAL A 282 18.60 2.58 9.32
CA VAL A 282 19.61 2.25 10.34
C VAL A 282 19.84 3.44 11.28
N PHE A 283 19.96 4.65 10.74
CA PHE A 283 20.11 5.87 11.51
C PHE A 283 18.90 6.16 12.40
N LEU A 284 17.67 6.04 11.88
CA LEU A 284 16.45 6.22 12.66
C LEU A 284 16.30 5.18 13.78
N ILE A 285 16.66 3.92 13.53
CA ILE A 285 16.69 2.87 14.56
C ILE A 285 17.71 3.20 15.65
N PHE A 286 18.92 3.64 15.27
CA PHE A 286 19.95 4.04 16.22
C PHE A 286 19.49 5.22 17.09
N ILE A 287 18.89 6.23 16.49
CA ILE A 287 18.28 7.36 17.22
C ILE A 287 17.21 6.84 18.18
N TYR A 288 16.31 5.97 17.72
CA TYR A 288 15.23 5.41 18.53
C TYR A 288 15.76 4.65 19.75
N ILE A 289 16.81 3.85 19.60
CA ILE A 289 17.49 3.13 20.69
C ILE A 289 18.10 4.12 21.70
N ILE A 290 18.79 5.17 21.24
CA ILE A 290 19.34 6.21 22.14
C ILE A 290 18.24 6.84 22.98
N PHE A 291 17.10 7.14 22.35
CA PHE A 291 15.96 7.72 23.03
C PHE A 291 15.40 6.77 24.10
N ILE A 292 15.24 5.48 23.80
CA ILE A 292 14.82 4.46 24.79
C ILE A 292 15.76 4.42 25.98
N ILE A 293 17.08 4.36 25.73
CA ILE A 293 18.11 4.29 26.77
C ILE A 293 18.06 5.54 27.67
N LYS A 294 17.81 6.71 27.10
CA LYS A 294 17.69 7.98 27.84
C LYS A 294 16.41 8.09 28.69
N LYS A 295 15.58 7.04 28.79
CA LYS A 295 14.33 7.00 29.57
C LYS A 295 13.42 8.22 29.36
N LYS A 296 13.45 8.84 28.18
CA LYS A 296 12.35 9.72 27.81
C LYS A 296 11.11 8.82 27.71
N ASN A 297 9.95 9.27 28.21
CA ASN A 297 8.67 8.58 28.03
C ASN A 297 8.37 8.51 26.52
N ILE A 298 8.96 7.52 25.86
CA ILE A 298 8.72 7.21 24.46
C ILE A 298 7.66 6.15 24.50
N GLN A 299 6.43 6.60 24.30
CA GLN A 299 5.36 5.70 23.93
C GLN A 299 5.81 4.99 22.64
N LEU A 300 5.72 3.66 22.62
CA LEU A 300 6.01 2.87 21.42
C LEU A 300 5.25 3.48 20.23
N VAL A 301 6.01 3.98 19.25
CA VAL A 301 5.47 4.78 18.13
C VAL A 301 4.72 3.92 17.13
N LEU A 302 4.85 2.59 17.18
CA LEU A 302 4.14 1.66 16.31
C LEU A 302 3.10 0.89 17.09
N GLY A 303 1.85 0.91 16.62
CA GLY A 303 0.79 0.08 17.15
C GLY A 303 1.07 -1.40 16.88
N ALA A 304 0.75 -2.27 17.85
CA ALA A 304 0.78 -3.72 17.67
C ALA A 304 0.03 -4.21 16.40
N PRO A 305 -1.11 -3.61 15.99
CA PRO A 305 -1.79 -3.99 14.75
C PRO A 305 -0.93 -3.80 13.49
N ILE A 306 -0.18 -2.70 13.39
CA ILE A 306 0.72 -2.43 12.25
C ILE A 306 1.87 -3.43 12.22
N ILE A 307 2.44 -3.72 13.39
CA ILE A 307 3.53 -4.70 13.51
C ILE A 307 3.04 -6.09 13.08
N GLY A 308 1.90 -6.53 13.58
CA GLY A 308 1.35 -7.84 13.24
C GLY A 308 0.96 -7.98 11.78
N MET A 309 0.36 -6.93 11.19
CA MET A 309 0.11 -6.88 9.74
C MET A 309 1.41 -7.03 8.94
N SER A 310 2.47 -6.32 9.35
CA SER A 310 3.76 -6.33 8.67
C SER A 310 4.46 -7.68 8.78
N LEU A 311 4.50 -8.28 9.97
CA LEU A 311 5.07 -9.61 10.19
C LEU A 311 4.32 -10.70 9.43
N PHE A 312 2.98 -10.64 9.40
CA PHE A 312 2.17 -11.58 8.65
C PHE A 312 2.43 -11.47 7.14
N TYR A 313 2.56 -10.24 6.63
CA TYR A 313 2.89 -10.01 5.23
C TYR A 313 4.23 -10.63 4.87
N ILE A 314 5.28 -10.34 5.64
CA ILE A 314 6.62 -10.92 5.44
C ILE A 314 6.56 -12.45 5.49
N ALA A 315 5.83 -13.02 6.46
CA ALA A 315 5.72 -14.47 6.63
C ALA A 315 5.02 -15.17 5.47
N THR A 316 4.01 -14.54 4.89
CA THR A 316 3.32 -15.10 3.72
C THR A 316 4.25 -15.15 2.50
N TYR A 317 5.25 -14.27 2.49
CA TYR A 317 6.12 -14.07 1.36
C TYR A 317 7.52 -14.68 1.50
N SER A 318 7.94 -15.03 2.71
CA SER A 318 9.20 -15.75 2.94
C SER A 318 9.24 -17.16 2.33
N ILE A 319 8.09 -17.62 1.82
CA ILE A 319 7.93 -18.88 1.10
C ILE A 319 8.14 -18.67 -0.42
N GLU A 320 8.16 -17.42 -0.90
CA GLU A 320 8.31 -17.08 -2.32
C GLU A 320 9.67 -16.37 -2.57
N ALA A 321 10.53 -16.94 -3.42
CA ALA A 321 11.87 -16.39 -3.69
C ALA A 321 11.83 -15.08 -4.49
N GLY A 322 12.62 -14.07 -4.08
CA GLY A 322 12.97 -12.90 -4.90
C GLY A 322 12.04 -11.66 -4.81
N ILE A 323 11.19 -11.56 -3.78
CA ILE A 323 10.08 -10.58 -3.77
C ILE A 323 10.24 -9.47 -2.70
N GLY A 324 11.34 -9.47 -1.94
CA GLY A 324 11.58 -8.53 -0.84
C GLY A 324 11.49 -7.03 -1.19
N PHE A 325 11.83 -6.63 -2.44
CA PHE A 325 11.71 -5.25 -2.93
C PHE A 325 10.25 -4.76 -2.97
N ARG A 326 9.36 -5.58 -3.53
CA ARG A 326 7.96 -5.18 -3.77
C ARG A 326 7.20 -5.14 -2.45
N GLN A 327 7.49 -6.10 -1.58
CA GLN A 327 6.81 -6.24 -0.30
C GLN A 327 7.12 -5.09 0.66
N SER A 328 8.40 -4.73 0.76
CA SER A 328 8.83 -3.64 1.62
C SER A 328 8.23 -2.30 1.16
N SER A 329 8.20 -2.02 -0.14
CA SER A 329 7.71 -0.74 -0.67
C SER A 329 6.28 -0.36 -0.24
N ILE A 330 5.39 -1.35 -0.02
CA ILE A 330 3.98 -1.09 0.32
C ILE A 330 3.77 -0.82 1.80
N LEU A 331 4.42 -1.58 2.67
CA LEU A 331 4.19 -1.50 4.12
C LEU A 331 5.19 -0.59 4.85
N LEU A 332 6.40 -0.38 4.32
CA LEU A 332 7.40 0.49 4.94
C LEU A 332 6.88 1.91 5.24
N PRO A 333 6.07 2.55 4.37
CA PRO A 333 5.57 3.88 4.69
C PRO A 333 4.64 3.90 5.92
N PHE A 334 3.92 2.82 6.20
CA PHE A 334 3.10 2.66 7.41
C PHE A 334 3.93 2.52 8.69
N ILE A 335 5.24 2.27 8.57
CA ILE A 335 6.16 2.16 9.69
C ILE A 335 6.98 3.44 9.84
N TYR A 336 7.68 3.86 8.78
CA TYR A 336 8.66 4.94 8.90
C TYR A 336 8.04 6.33 8.94
N ILE A 337 6.89 6.57 8.28
CA ILE A 337 6.26 7.89 8.34
C ILE A 337 5.77 8.21 9.75
N PRO A 338 5.06 7.32 10.46
CA PRO A 338 4.75 7.53 11.88
C PRO A 338 5.98 7.84 12.74
N ILE A 339 7.06 7.07 12.58
CA ILE A 339 8.32 7.26 13.30
C ILE A 339 8.89 8.66 13.01
N PHE A 340 8.94 9.05 11.74
CA PHE A 340 9.44 10.34 11.31
C PHE A 340 8.59 11.51 11.84
N LEU A 341 7.26 11.40 11.77
CA LEU A 341 6.33 12.40 12.30
C LEU A 341 6.50 12.56 13.81
N TYR A 342 6.66 11.46 14.53
CA TYR A 342 6.94 11.47 15.96
C TYR A 342 8.26 12.20 16.28
N PHE A 343 9.32 11.95 15.50
CA PHE A 343 10.59 12.67 15.66
C PHE A 343 10.42 14.17 15.44
N ILE A 344 9.78 14.60 14.35
CA ILE A 344 9.51 16.03 14.10
C ILE A 344 8.81 16.67 15.29
N LYS A 345 7.81 16.00 15.86
CA LYS A 345 7.05 16.52 17.01
C LYS A 345 7.90 16.68 18.27
N GLN A 346 8.91 15.83 18.48
CA GLN A 346 9.83 15.92 19.61
C GLN A 346 10.84 17.07 19.47
N PHE A 347 11.21 17.44 18.24
CA PHE A 347 12.14 18.54 17.98
C PHE A 347 11.47 19.90 17.78
N ILE A 348 10.22 19.91 17.30
CA ILE A 348 9.41 21.10 17.09
C ILE A 348 8.16 20.97 17.98
N PRO A 349 8.26 21.25 19.29
CA PRO A 349 7.08 21.25 20.14
C PRO A 349 6.10 22.30 19.64
N VAL A 350 4.93 21.85 19.17
CA VAL A 350 3.81 22.73 18.89
C VAL A 350 3.51 23.43 20.21
N LYS A 351 3.72 24.76 20.28
CA LYS A 351 3.28 25.56 21.42
C LYS A 351 1.78 25.31 21.57
N SER A 352 1.40 24.56 22.60
CA SER A 352 0.01 24.49 23.02
C SER A 352 -0.40 25.91 23.37
N TYR A 353 -1.44 26.42 22.72
CA TYR A 353 -2.11 27.63 23.18
C TYR A 353 -2.77 27.31 24.52
N VAL A 354 -1.99 27.36 25.60
CA VAL A 354 -2.50 27.54 26.95
C VAL A 354 -2.80 29.02 27.06
N ASN A 355 -4.08 29.39 26.95
CA ASN A 355 -4.69 30.47 27.72
C ASN A 355 -6.20 30.54 27.46
N PHE A 356 -6.96 29.80 28.25
CA PHE A 356 -8.22 30.28 28.80
C PHE A 356 -8.34 29.74 30.23
N LYS A 357 -7.45 30.23 31.12
CA LYS A 357 -7.86 30.50 32.50
C LYS A 357 -8.44 31.90 32.51
N GLY A 358 -9.74 31.97 32.22
CA GLY A 358 -10.60 33.10 32.59
C GLY A 358 -11.45 32.67 33.78
N THR A 359 -10.82 32.32 34.89
CA THR A 359 -11.45 32.37 36.21
C THR A 359 -10.68 33.43 36.98
N ASN A 360 -11.32 34.59 37.16
CA ASN A 360 -11.36 35.40 38.38
C ASN A 360 -11.84 36.82 38.01
N GLU A 361 -13.15 37.01 38.00
CA GLU A 361 -13.89 37.98 38.84
C GLU A 361 -15.40 37.86 38.58
#